data_AF-A0ABC8V2F3-F1
#
_entry.id   AF-A0ABC8V2F3-F1
#
_cell.length_a   1.000
_cell.length_b   1.000
_cell.length_c   1.000
_cell.angle_alpha   90.00
_cell.angle_beta   90.00
_cell.angle_gamma   90.00
#
_symmetry.space_group_name_H-M   'P 1'
#
loop_
_entity.id
_entity.type
_entity.pdbx_description
1 polymer ?
#
loop_
_entity_poly.entity_id
_entity_poly.type
_entity_poly.pdbx_seq_one_letter_code
_entity_poly.pdbx_strand_id
1 'polypeptide(L)'
;MVSSRGKYVDQGRRWEFIKCTTKLLQAGIKFEKATKYSSFLDIKFENGILKIPHLVIFDETELLFRNLIAYEQYNRGIEPFYLTDYATFIDCLINSPKDAEKLRHYGIIDNWLGDDEVVSTMFNKLGNYIIVDSATFCYSKVFKKVKSTANVIGTYG
;
A
#
# COMPACT_ATOMS: atom_id res chain seq x y z
N MET A 1 12.18 -10.30 -10.78
CA MET A 1 12.02 -8.98 -10.13
C MET A 1 12.19 -9.17 -8.62
N VAL A 2 13.14 -8.45 -8.05
CA VAL A 2 13.51 -8.54 -6.63
C VAL A 2 12.37 -7.94 -5.78
N SER A 3 11.94 -8.64 -4.75
CA SER A 3 10.92 -8.17 -3.80
C SER A 3 11.39 -6.88 -3.11
N SER A 4 10.67 -5.78 -3.30
CA SER A 4 10.90 -4.42 -2.75
C SER A 4 11.00 -4.32 -1.22
N ARG A 5 10.71 -5.42 -0.51
CA ARG A 5 10.54 -5.46 0.95
C ARG A 5 11.83 -5.40 1.78
N GLY A 6 13.01 -5.52 1.16
CA GLY A 6 14.29 -5.37 1.85
C GLY A 6 14.69 -3.93 2.17
N LYS A 7 13.85 -2.95 1.83
CA LYS A 7 14.13 -1.51 1.95
C LYS A 7 13.63 -0.88 3.26
N TYR A 8 12.74 -1.57 3.97
CA TYR A 8 12.17 -1.09 5.22
C TYR A 8 13.02 -1.59 6.40
N VAL A 9 13.43 -0.66 7.26
CA VAL A 9 14.21 -0.96 8.47
C VAL A 9 13.26 -1.05 9.65
N ASP A 10 13.16 -2.23 10.29
CA ASP A 10 12.39 -2.45 11.52
C ASP A 10 13.30 -2.60 12.74
N GLN A 11 12.89 -2.04 13.89
CA GLN A 11 13.63 -2.09 15.16
C GLN A 11 13.38 -3.39 15.94
N GLY A 12 13.62 -4.55 15.32
CA GLY A 12 13.83 -5.81 16.06
C GLY A 12 12.69 -6.85 16.04
N ARG A 13 11.66 -6.72 15.20
CA ARG A 13 10.67 -7.78 14.93
C ARG A 13 10.63 -8.15 13.43
N ARG A 14 10.30 -9.40 13.11
CA ARG A 14 10.13 -9.79 11.71
C ARG A 14 8.83 -9.18 11.17
N TRP A 15 8.95 -8.03 10.53
CA TRP A 15 7.83 -7.36 9.88
C TRP A 15 7.36 -8.13 8.64
N GLU A 16 6.10 -8.53 8.63
CA GLU A 16 5.52 -9.30 7.53
C GLU A 16 4.49 -8.49 6.76
N PHE A 17 4.96 -7.91 5.66
CA PHE A 17 4.13 -7.22 4.67
C PHE A 17 3.08 -8.14 4.03
N ILE A 18 1.95 -7.55 3.62
CA ILE A 18 0.98 -8.21 2.75
C ILE A 18 1.60 -8.51 1.37
N LYS A 19 0.91 -9.35 0.59
CA LYS A 19 1.30 -9.64 -0.79
C LYS A 19 0.78 -8.54 -1.74
N CYS A 20 1.31 -8.47 -2.96
CA CYS A 20 0.79 -7.54 -3.96
C CYS A 20 -0.60 -7.91 -4.45
N THR A 21 -1.24 -6.94 -5.11
CA THR A 21 -2.59 -7.03 -5.67
C THR A 21 -2.83 -8.33 -6.42
N THR A 22 -1.93 -8.71 -7.33
CA THR A 22 -2.04 -9.95 -8.10
C THR A 22 -2.11 -11.19 -7.22
N LYS A 23 -1.30 -11.26 -6.17
CA LYS A 23 -1.24 -12.42 -5.26
C LYS A 23 -2.43 -12.44 -4.30
N LEU A 24 -2.89 -11.29 -3.85
CA LEU A 24 -4.09 -11.20 -3.01
C LEU A 24 -5.34 -11.62 -3.77
N LEU A 25 -5.49 -11.21 -5.03
CA LEU A 25 -6.57 -11.68 -5.91
C LEU A 25 -6.52 -13.19 -6.13
N GLN A 26 -5.32 -13.76 -6.34
CA GLN A 26 -5.14 -15.22 -6.44
C GLN A 26 -5.52 -15.96 -5.15
N ALA A 27 -5.36 -15.31 -3.99
CA ALA A 27 -5.78 -15.83 -2.70
C ALA A 27 -7.27 -15.55 -2.38
N GLY A 28 -8.07 -15.14 -3.36
CA GLY A 28 -9.51 -14.91 -3.20
C GLY A 28 -9.90 -13.60 -2.52
N ILE A 29 -8.95 -12.71 -2.22
CA ILE A 29 -9.26 -11.37 -1.70
C ILE A 29 -9.75 -10.49 -2.84
N LYS A 30 -10.87 -9.80 -2.60
CA LYS A 30 -11.46 -8.87 -3.56
C LYS A 30 -11.03 -7.43 -3.26
N PHE A 31 -11.10 -6.58 -4.27
CA PHE A 31 -10.79 -5.15 -4.18
C PHE A 31 -12.00 -4.33 -4.55
N GLU A 32 -12.19 -3.21 -3.86
CA GLU A 32 -13.28 -2.27 -4.13
C GLU A 32 -12.82 -0.84 -3.83
N LYS A 33 -13.26 0.11 -4.65
CA LYS A 33 -13.09 1.54 -4.39
C LYS A 33 -13.93 1.94 -3.17
N ALA A 34 -13.33 2.58 -2.17
CA ALA A 34 -14.08 3.05 -0.99
C ALA A 34 -15.07 4.18 -1.35
N THR A 35 -16.05 4.42 -0.48
CA THR A 35 -17.12 5.38 -0.72
C THR A 35 -16.63 6.84 -0.66
N LYS A 36 -17.39 7.75 -1.29
CA LYS A 36 -16.98 9.15 -1.55
C LYS A 36 -16.71 10.04 -0.32
N TYR A 37 -17.06 9.59 0.89
CA TYR A 37 -16.98 10.42 2.12
C TYR A 37 -15.84 10.01 3.05
N SER A 38 -14.96 9.11 2.63
CA SER A 38 -13.82 8.66 3.42
C SER A 38 -12.57 9.49 3.11
N SER A 39 -11.73 9.74 4.13
CA SER A 39 -10.36 10.23 3.91
C SER A 39 -9.61 9.32 2.92
N PHE A 40 -8.68 9.86 2.13
CA PHE A 40 -7.86 9.05 1.22
C PHE A 40 -7.00 8.01 1.96
N LEU A 41 -6.80 8.20 3.27
CA LEU A 41 -6.09 7.32 4.18
C LEU A 41 -6.98 6.18 4.74
N ASP A 42 -8.30 6.21 4.54
CA ASP A 42 -9.22 5.28 5.21
C ASP A 42 -9.33 3.92 4.48
N ILE A 43 -8.30 3.09 4.65
CA ILE A 43 -8.24 1.73 4.09
C ILE A 43 -8.91 0.73 5.03
N LYS A 44 -9.86 -0.05 4.52
CA LYS A 44 -10.64 -1.02 5.30
C LYS A 44 -10.60 -2.41 4.70
N PHE A 45 -10.66 -3.43 5.56
CA PHE A 45 -10.79 -4.82 5.13
C PHE A 45 -11.90 -5.52 5.91
N GLU A 46 -12.95 -5.88 5.18
CA GLU A 46 -14.20 -6.40 5.71
C GLU A 46 -14.75 -7.46 4.75
N ASN A 47 -15.19 -8.61 5.29
CA ASN A 47 -15.83 -9.69 4.51
C ASN A 47 -15.01 -10.16 3.29
N GLY A 48 -13.68 -10.19 3.41
CA GLY A 48 -12.78 -10.60 2.32
C GLY A 48 -12.55 -9.55 1.23
N ILE A 49 -13.07 -8.34 1.42
CA ILE A 49 -12.95 -7.22 0.48
C ILE A 49 -12.01 -6.16 1.08
N LEU A 50 -10.96 -5.82 0.34
CA LEU A 50 -10.07 -4.71 0.64
C LEU A 50 -10.60 -3.45 -0.05
N LYS A 51 -11.14 -2.53 0.76
CA LYS A 51 -11.70 -1.25 0.34
C LYS A 51 -10.63 -0.17 0.44
N ILE A 52 -10.28 0.42 -0.69
CA ILE A 52 -9.23 1.45 -0.79
C ILE A 52 -9.85 2.72 -1.38
N PRO A 53 -9.66 3.88 -0.73
CA PRO A 53 -10.09 5.15 -1.29
C PRO A 53 -9.46 5.41 -2.66
N HIS A 54 -10.17 6.21 -3.46
CA HIS A 54 -9.70 6.61 -4.77
C HIS A 54 -8.42 7.44 -4.67
N LEU A 55 -7.43 7.11 -5.48
CA LEU A 55 -6.16 7.80 -5.59
C LEU A 55 -5.96 8.27 -7.02
N VAL A 56 -5.93 9.60 -7.22
CA VAL A 56 -5.58 10.21 -8.49
C VAL A 56 -4.07 10.43 -8.51
N ILE A 57 -3.40 9.97 -9.56
CA ILE A 57 -1.96 10.07 -9.74
C ILE A 57 -1.67 10.96 -10.93
N PHE A 58 -0.93 12.04 -10.69
CA PHE A 58 -0.46 13.03 -11.66
C PHE A 58 1.02 13.37 -11.38
N ASP A 59 1.67 14.16 -12.25
CA ASP A 59 3.12 14.37 -12.25
C ASP A 59 3.70 14.81 -10.89
N GLU A 60 3.00 15.67 -10.16
CA GLU A 60 3.45 16.17 -8.85
C GLU A 60 3.21 15.19 -7.68
N THR A 61 2.54 14.06 -7.91
CA THR A 61 2.21 13.10 -6.86
C THR A 61 3.46 12.54 -6.18
N GLU A 62 4.49 12.17 -6.95
CA GLU A 62 5.74 11.65 -6.37
C GLU A 62 6.40 12.69 -5.47
N LEU A 63 6.50 13.93 -5.95
CA LEU A 63 7.12 15.04 -5.24
C LEU A 63 6.40 15.33 -3.92
N LEU A 64 5.06 15.39 -3.97
CA LEU A 64 4.24 15.64 -2.80
C LEU A 64 4.43 14.55 -1.74
N PHE A 65 4.35 13.27 -2.13
CA PHE A 65 4.55 12.15 -1.22
C PHE A 65 5.93 12.18 -0.59
N ARG A 66 6.99 12.41 -1.38
CA ARG A 66 8.37 12.48 -0.84
C ARG A 66 8.55 13.59 0.19
N ASN A 67 8.03 14.79 -0.09
CA ASN A 67 8.14 15.92 0.83
C ASN A 67 7.39 15.67 2.14
N LEU A 68 6.18 15.11 2.06
CA LEU A 68 5.39 14.79 3.25
C LEU A 68 6.02 13.67 4.09
N ILE A 69 6.52 12.61 3.45
CA ILE A 69 7.23 11.51 4.13
C ILE A 69 8.51 12.03 4.79
N ALA A 70 9.27 12.89 4.11
CA ALA A 70 10.47 13.50 4.68
C ALA A 70 10.13 14.38 5.89
N TYR A 71 9.02 15.11 5.84
CA TYR A 71 8.54 15.91 6.97
C TYR A 71 8.17 15.04 8.18
N GLU A 72 7.42 13.95 7.99
CA GLU A 72 7.08 12.99 9.06
C GLU A 72 8.35 12.36 9.66
N GLN A 73 9.31 11.94 8.82
CA GLN A 73 10.53 11.28 9.29
C GLN A 73 11.53 12.22 9.96
N TYR A 74 11.57 13.49 9.55
CA TYR A 74 12.38 14.51 10.19
C TYR A 74 11.82 14.85 11.57
N ASN A 75 10.51 14.99 11.68
CA ASN A 75 9.84 15.33 12.93
C ASN A 75 9.27 14.09 13.64
N ARG A 76 10.16 13.24 14.15
CA ARG A 76 9.80 11.99 14.85
C ARG A 76 8.96 12.16 16.13
N GLY A 77 8.71 13.40 16.56
CA GLY A 77 7.77 13.71 17.65
C GLY A 77 6.31 13.75 17.21
N ILE A 78 6.02 13.73 15.90
CA ILE A 78 4.66 13.71 15.35
C ILE A 78 4.32 12.28 14.93
N GLU A 79 3.82 11.50 15.87
CA GLU A 79 3.21 10.20 15.56
C GLU A 79 1.67 10.32 15.55
N PRO A 80 0.99 9.52 14.72
CA PRO A 80 1.55 8.50 13.82
C PRO A 80 1.94 9.05 12.43
N PHE A 81 2.83 8.32 11.73
CA PHE A 81 3.31 8.68 10.39
C PHE A 81 2.31 8.25 9.29
N TYR A 82 1.15 8.90 9.26
CA TYR A 82 0.03 8.51 8.40
C TYR A 82 0.40 8.40 6.91
N LEU A 83 1.19 9.34 6.37
CA LEU A 83 1.55 9.36 4.94
C LEU A 83 2.60 8.30 4.63
N THR A 84 3.60 8.16 5.51
CA THR A 84 4.62 7.12 5.42
C THR A 84 3.99 5.73 5.44
N ASP A 85 3.06 5.50 6.36
CA ASP A 85 2.37 4.23 6.51
C ASP A 85 1.46 3.95 5.31
N TYR A 86 0.82 4.98 4.77
CA TYR A 86 -0.04 4.86 3.59
C TYR A 86 0.77 4.55 2.34
N ALA A 87 1.86 5.29 2.10
CA ALA A 87 2.78 5.02 0.99
C ALA A 87 3.34 3.60 1.05
N THR A 88 3.74 3.14 2.24
CA THR A 88 4.17 1.76 2.48
C THR A 88 3.07 0.74 2.15
N PHE A 89 1.83 1.03 2.52
CA PHE A 89 0.70 0.16 2.21
C PHE A 89 0.47 0.03 0.70
N ILE A 90 0.46 1.15 -0.03
CA ILE A 90 0.26 1.18 -1.48
C ILE A 90 1.43 0.52 -2.22
N ASP A 91 2.67 0.78 -1.79
CA ASP A 91 3.87 0.11 -2.32
C ASP A 91 3.75 -1.42 -2.22
N CYS A 92 3.28 -1.95 -1.09
CA CYS A 92 3.06 -3.39 -0.93
C CYS A 92 2.09 -3.97 -1.97
N LEU A 93 1.08 -3.19 -2.36
CA LEU A 93 0.08 -3.60 -3.34
C LEU A 93 0.61 -3.53 -4.78
N ILE A 94 1.57 -2.64 -5.08
CA ILE A 94 2.04 -2.31 -6.43
C ILE A 94 3.51 -2.69 -6.63
N ASN A 95 3.78 -3.99 -6.80
CA ASN A 95 5.14 -4.46 -7.10
C ASN A 95 5.46 -4.47 -8.61
N SER A 96 4.46 -4.30 -9.46
CA SER A 96 4.60 -4.43 -10.91
C SER A 96 3.57 -3.57 -11.66
N PRO A 97 3.79 -3.29 -12.96
CA PRO A 97 2.79 -2.59 -13.79
C PRO A 97 1.44 -3.29 -13.78
N LYS A 98 1.44 -4.63 -13.78
CA LYS A 98 0.22 -5.46 -13.71
C LYS A 98 -0.57 -5.27 -12.42
N ASP A 99 0.08 -4.94 -11.31
CA ASP A 99 -0.60 -4.65 -10.07
C ASP A 99 -1.27 -3.25 -10.13
N ALA A 100 -0.59 -2.26 -10.70
CA ALA A 100 -1.14 -0.92 -10.93
C ALA A 100 -2.35 -0.97 -11.90
N GLU A 101 -2.22 -1.68 -13.02
CA GLU A 101 -3.29 -1.91 -14.00
C GLU A 101 -4.56 -2.46 -13.34
N LYS A 102 -4.42 -3.45 -12.45
CA LYS A 102 -5.56 -4.04 -11.74
C LYS A 102 -6.24 -3.06 -10.81
N LEU A 103 -5.47 -2.31 -10.01
CA LEU A 103 -6.05 -1.30 -9.12
C LEU A 103 -6.74 -0.19 -9.91
N ARG A 104 -6.23 0.16 -11.10
CA ARG A 104 -6.91 1.04 -12.05
C ARG A 104 -8.21 0.46 -12.57
N HIS A 105 -8.23 -0.82 -12.93
CA HIS A 105 -9.45 -1.53 -13.34
C HIS A 105 -10.53 -1.54 -12.24
N TYR A 106 -10.14 -1.67 -10.97
CA TYR A 106 -11.04 -1.55 -9.82
C TYR A 106 -11.45 -0.10 -9.49
N GLY A 107 -10.98 0.90 -10.26
CA GLY A 107 -11.27 2.32 -10.05
C GLY A 107 -10.67 2.90 -8.76
N ILE A 108 -9.68 2.20 -8.18
CA ILE A 108 -8.93 2.62 -7.00
C ILE A 108 -7.85 3.62 -7.42
N ILE A 109 -7.15 3.36 -8.52
CA ILE A 109 -6.16 4.28 -9.08
C ILE A 109 -6.72 4.94 -10.34
N ASP A 110 -6.61 6.26 -10.41
CA ASP A 110 -6.81 7.03 -11.63
C ASP A 110 -5.46 7.57 -12.10
N ASN A 111 -4.95 6.99 -13.19
CA ASN A 111 -3.59 7.18 -13.67
C ASN A 111 -3.55 8.25 -14.77
N TRP A 112 -3.04 9.44 -14.44
CA TRP A 112 -2.82 10.53 -15.39
C TRP A 112 -1.37 10.60 -15.92
N LEU A 113 -0.50 9.65 -15.55
CA LEU A 113 0.87 9.54 -16.06
C LEU A 113 0.95 8.79 -17.40
N GLY A 114 -0.15 8.19 -17.85
CA GLY A 114 -0.26 7.52 -19.15
C GLY A 114 0.26 6.08 -19.22
N ASP A 115 1.04 5.62 -18.23
CA ASP A 115 1.59 4.26 -18.18
C ASP A 115 1.57 3.69 -16.76
N ASP A 116 1.11 2.45 -16.62
CA ASP A 116 1.06 1.72 -15.36
C ASP A 116 2.47 1.31 -14.88
N GLU A 117 3.47 1.24 -15.79
CA GLU A 117 4.88 1.04 -15.43
C GLU A 117 5.45 2.23 -14.67
N VAL A 118 5.11 3.46 -15.09
CA VAL A 118 5.52 4.69 -14.41
C VAL A 118 4.94 4.72 -12.99
N VAL A 119 3.65 4.40 -12.83
CA VAL A 119 2.98 4.32 -11.51
C VAL A 119 3.67 3.30 -10.61
N SER A 120 3.89 2.08 -11.11
CA SER A 120 4.53 1.04 -10.30
C SER A 120 5.96 1.42 -9.91
N THR A 121 6.71 2.03 -10.82
CA THR A 121 8.07 2.50 -10.55
C THR A 121 8.09 3.62 -9.50
N MET A 122 7.15 4.57 -9.59
CA MET A 122 7.00 5.65 -8.62
C MET A 122 6.82 5.11 -7.19
N PHE A 123 5.82 4.25 -6.95
CA PHE A 123 5.58 3.71 -5.60
C PHE A 123 6.73 2.83 -5.09
N ASN A 124 7.30 1.98 -5.94
CA ASN A 124 8.48 1.19 -5.58
C ASN A 124 9.70 2.04 -5.20
N LYS A 125 9.81 3.27 -5.73
CA LYS A 125 10.83 4.25 -5.36
C LYS A 125 10.44 5.09 -4.15
N LEU A 126 9.14 5.27 -3.85
CA LEU A 126 8.70 5.94 -2.63
C LEU A 126 9.14 5.14 -1.40
N GLY A 127 9.07 3.81 -1.44
CA GLY A 127 9.56 2.93 -0.37
C GLY A 127 11.08 2.95 -0.12
N ASN A 128 11.88 3.67 -0.92
CA ASN A 128 13.31 3.78 -0.69
C ASN A 128 13.61 4.71 0.49
N TYR A 129 14.53 4.29 1.37
CA TYR A 129 15.00 5.09 2.51
C TYR A 129 13.91 5.46 3.51
N ILE A 130 12.81 4.70 3.53
CA ILE A 130 11.73 4.87 4.50
C ILE A 130 11.98 4.01 5.74
N ILE A 131 11.75 4.59 6.91
CA ILE A 131 11.74 3.88 8.19
C ILE A 131 10.29 3.73 8.63
N VAL A 132 9.87 2.49 8.89
CA VAL A 132 8.52 2.15 9.35
C VAL A 132 8.66 1.42 10.67
N ASP A 133 7.96 1.90 11.70
CA ASP A 133 7.88 1.20 12.98
C ASP A 133 6.67 0.27 12.99
N SER A 134 6.96 -1.01 13.15
CA SER A 134 5.94 -2.04 13.22
C SER A 134 4.92 -1.89 14.34
N ALA A 135 5.34 -1.29 15.45
CA ALA A 135 4.50 -1.10 16.63
C ALA A 135 3.46 0.01 16.43
N THR A 136 3.80 1.05 15.67
CA THR A 136 2.95 2.24 15.49
C THR A 136 2.28 2.33 14.11
N PHE A 137 2.60 1.40 13.19
CA PHE A 137 2.00 1.35 11.85
C PHE A 137 0.46 1.35 11.84
N CYS A 138 -0.11 2.36 11.20
CA CYS A 138 -1.54 2.65 11.16
C CYS A 138 -2.38 1.48 10.62
N TYR A 139 -1.87 0.76 9.62
CA TYR A 139 -2.62 -0.30 8.93
C TYR A 139 -2.32 -1.71 9.46
N SER A 140 -1.71 -1.82 10.65
CA SER A 140 -1.32 -3.12 11.24
C SER A 140 -2.52 -4.06 11.43
N LYS A 141 -3.69 -3.53 11.82
CA LYS A 141 -4.94 -4.31 11.94
C LYS A 141 -5.43 -4.82 10.58
N VAL A 142 -5.34 -4.00 9.54
CA VAL A 142 -5.72 -4.38 8.17
C VAL A 142 -4.78 -5.48 7.66
N PHE A 143 -3.46 -5.30 7.82
CA PHE A 143 -2.46 -6.31 7.47
C PHE A 143 -2.73 -7.66 8.12
N LYS A 144 -3.02 -7.67 9.43
CA LYS A 144 -3.33 -8.91 10.16
C LYS A 144 -4.55 -9.63 9.57
N LYS A 145 -5.66 -8.91 9.34
CA LYS A 145 -6.89 -9.49 8.78
C LYS A 145 -6.69 -10.01 7.35
N VAL A 146 -6.04 -9.23 6.48
CA VAL A 146 -5.73 -9.62 5.09
C VAL A 146 -4.90 -10.91 5.08
N LYS A 147 -3.85 -10.99 5.90
CA LYS A 147 -3.00 -12.18 5.98
C LYS A 147 -3.75 -13.40 6.50
N SER A 148 -4.56 -13.25 7.55
CA SER A 148 -5.35 -14.38 8.07
C SER A 148 -6.32 -14.92 7.02
N THR A 149 -7.00 -14.06 6.27
CA THR A 149 -7.95 -14.49 5.25
C THR A 149 -7.26 -15.15 4.05
N ALA A 150 -6.16 -14.57 3.56
CA ALA A 150 -5.41 -15.14 2.43
C ALA A 150 -4.84 -16.54 2.75
N ASN A 151 -4.41 -16.77 3.99
CA ASN A 151 -3.88 -18.07 4.41
C ASN A 151 -4.98 -19.14 4.51
N VAL A 152 -6.19 -18.77 4.94
CA VAL A 152 -7.33 -19.69 5.02
C VAL A 152 -7.80 -20.14 3.63
N ILE A 153 -7.82 -19.24 2.66
CA ILE A 153 -8.31 -19.58 1.31
C ILE A 153 -7.28 -20.45 0.57
N GLY A 154 -5.99 -20.24 0.81
CA GLY A 154 -4.91 -21.03 0.21
C GLY A 154 -4.82 -22.49 0.67
N THR A 155 -5.54 -22.91 1.72
CA THR A 155 -5.57 -24.31 2.19
C THR A 155 -6.70 -25.15 1.60
N TYR A 156 -7.59 -24.55 0.80
CA TYR A 156 -8.76 -25.23 0.21
C TYR A 156 -8.76 -25.23 -1.33
N GLY A 157 -7.61 -24.97 -1.97
CA GLY A 157 -7.44 -24.91 -3.43
C GLY A 157 -6.44 -25.93 -3.96
#